data_AF-A0AAW1NIJ4-F1
#
_entry.id   AF-A0AAW1NIJ4-F1
#
_cell.length_a   1.000
_cell.length_b   1.000
_cell.length_c   1.000
_cell.angle_alpha   90.00
_cell.angle_beta   90.00
_cell.angle_gamma   90.00
#
_symmetry.space_group_name_H-M   'P 1'
#
loop_
_entity.id
_entity.type
_entity.pdbx_description
1 polymer ?
#
loop_
_entity_poly.entity_id
_entity_poly.type
_entity_poly.pdbx_seq_one_letter_code
_entity_poly.pdbx_strand_id
1 'polypeptide(L)'
;MAPPIVLSWSGDSIQVAFDSSDTVTAGFQALPDFFNPSAVLFRFVLDGQAEVQQIAVPYGLTTWSKAGLTYGRHSLTITRLNEAVYGPVSLTNISLSPSGRFVEPSLQPSLSSGRRILFLGDSITSGWGANGNSSCGSFQLGNANLLD
;
A
#
# COMPACT_ATOMS: atom_id res chain seq x y z
N MET A 1 -17.36 15.59 7.90
CA MET A 1 -16.25 14.65 8.13
C MET A 1 -16.03 13.90 6.82
N ALA A 2 -14.79 13.81 6.33
CA ALA A 2 -14.50 13.05 5.11
C ALA A 2 -14.63 11.54 5.39
N PRO A 3 -15.09 10.73 4.43
CA PRO A 3 -15.14 9.28 4.60
C PRO A 3 -13.73 8.70 4.77
N PRO A 4 -13.58 7.57 5.49
CA PRO A 4 -12.29 6.90 5.62
C PRO A 4 -11.80 6.40 4.26
N ILE A 5 -10.49 6.42 4.05
CA ILE A 5 -9.87 5.80 2.88
C ILE A 5 -9.70 4.32 3.18
N VAL A 6 -10.39 3.47 2.43
CA VAL A 6 -10.37 2.02 2.59
C VAL A 6 -9.70 1.38 1.37
N LEU A 7 -8.76 0.48 1.62
CA LEU A 7 -8.00 -0.29 0.65
C LEU A 7 -8.43 -1.75 0.75
N SER A 8 -9.18 -2.22 -0.25
CA SER A 8 -9.83 -3.53 -0.25
C SER A 8 -9.33 -4.42 -1.38
N TRP A 9 -9.01 -3.86 -2.55
CA TRP A 9 -8.64 -4.63 -3.74
C TRP A 9 -7.12 -4.63 -3.95
N SER A 10 -6.61 -5.70 -4.55
CA SER A 10 -5.22 -5.73 -5.01
C SER A 10 -4.99 -4.58 -6.00
N GLY A 11 -3.88 -3.86 -5.85
CA GLY A 11 -3.56 -2.69 -6.64
C GLY A 11 -4.18 -1.38 -6.12
N ASP A 12 -5.04 -1.40 -5.10
CA ASP A 12 -5.48 -0.17 -4.45
C ASP A 12 -4.25 0.61 -3.96
N SER A 13 -4.18 1.88 -4.36
CA SER A 13 -2.95 2.66 -4.19
C SER A 13 -3.24 4.10 -3.77
N ILE A 14 -2.37 4.61 -2.90
CA ILE A 14 -2.36 6.00 -2.44
C ILE A 14 -1.03 6.61 -2.84
N GLN A 15 -1.04 7.82 -3.37
CA GLN A 15 0.17 8.58 -3.66
C GLN A 15 0.12 9.93 -2.97
N VAL A 16 1.21 10.26 -2.28
CA VAL A 16 1.42 11.58 -1.67
C VAL A 16 2.80 12.12 -2.06
N ALA A 17 2.94 13.44 -1.99
CA ALA A 17 4.23 14.10 -2.05
C ALA A 17 4.37 15.05 -0.86
N PHE A 18 5.60 15.24 -0.41
CA PHE A 18 5.91 16.11 0.72
C PHE A 18 7.30 16.71 0.61
N ASP A 19 7.49 17.86 1.26
CA ASP A 19 8.78 18.54 1.37
C ASP A 19 9.28 18.55 2.82
N SER A 20 10.60 18.65 2.99
CA SER A 20 11.27 19.06 4.24
C SER A 20 10.91 18.23 5.48
N SER A 21 10.84 16.91 5.32
CA SER A 21 10.58 15.99 6.43
C SER A 21 11.73 15.00 6.61
N ASP A 22 12.14 14.75 7.85
CA ASP A 22 13.14 13.73 8.20
C ASP A 22 12.51 12.34 8.41
N THR A 23 11.18 12.32 8.61
CA THR A 23 10.40 11.15 8.94
C THR A 23 9.00 11.21 8.31
N VAL A 24 8.56 10.10 7.73
CA VAL A 24 7.18 9.90 7.29
C VAL A 24 6.63 8.65 7.94
N THR A 25 5.38 8.70 8.39
CA THR A 25 4.66 7.55 8.92
C THR A 25 3.30 7.40 8.26
N ALA A 26 2.83 6.16 8.15
CA ALA A 26 1.50 5.82 7.65
C ALA A 26 0.83 4.83 8.60
N GLY A 27 -0.34 5.19 9.13
CA GLY A 27 -1.12 4.38 10.04
C GLY A 27 -2.21 3.60 9.32
N PHE A 28 -2.37 2.34 9.70
CA PHE A 28 -3.30 1.39 9.10
C PHE A 28 -4.10 0.67 10.17
N GLN A 29 -5.39 0.47 9.90
CA GLN A 29 -6.27 -0.31 10.77
C GLN A 29 -7.02 -1.33 9.91
N ALA A 30 -6.85 -2.62 10.21
CA ALA A 30 -7.71 -3.63 9.61
C ALA A 30 -9.12 -3.47 10.13
N LEU A 31 -10.06 -3.54 9.21
CA LEU A 31 -11.47 -3.50 9.53
C LEU A 31 -11.96 -4.94 9.73
N PRO A 32 -12.95 -5.17 10.61
CA PRO A 32 -13.53 -6.49 10.79
C PRO A 32 -14.08 -7.02 9.45
N ASP A 33 -13.74 -8.26 9.12
CA ASP A 33 -14.31 -8.99 7.99
C ASP A 33 -14.61 -10.44 8.40
N PHE A 34 -15.53 -11.08 7.67
CA PHE A 34 -15.98 -12.45 7.90
C PHE A 34 -14.85 -13.48 7.81
N PHE A 35 -13.80 -13.17 7.05
CA PHE A 35 -12.59 -13.97 6.94
C PHE A 35 -11.53 -13.35 7.83
N ASN A 36 -11.16 -14.04 8.91
CA ASN A 36 -10.11 -13.60 9.85
C ASN A 36 -8.82 -13.30 9.06
N PRO A 37 -8.46 -12.02 8.84
CA PRO A 37 -7.52 -11.70 7.78
C PRO A 37 -6.12 -12.15 8.20
N SER A 38 -5.63 -13.15 7.48
CA SER A 38 -4.20 -13.40 7.36
C SER A 38 -3.58 -12.16 6.73
N ALA A 39 -2.39 -11.75 7.20
CA ALA A 39 -1.76 -10.45 6.94
C ALA A 39 -2.03 -9.77 5.58
N VAL A 40 -2.27 -8.46 5.60
CA VAL A 40 -2.38 -7.63 4.39
C VAL A 40 -0.98 -7.14 4.00
N LEU A 41 -0.66 -7.25 2.71
CA LEU A 41 0.66 -6.90 2.20
C LEU A 41 0.60 -5.53 1.54
N PHE A 42 1.53 -4.66 1.92
CA PHE A 42 1.70 -3.35 1.31
C PHE A 42 3.09 -3.20 0.75
N ARG A 43 3.17 -2.54 -0.39
CA ARG A 43 4.41 -1.99 -0.92
C ARG A 43 4.45 -0.50 -0.68
N PHE A 44 5.59 -0.04 -0.19
CA PHE A 44 5.92 1.37 -0.03
C PHE A 44 7.01 1.69 -1.04
N VAL A 45 6.72 2.58 -1.99
CA VAL A 45 7.71 3.12 -2.92
C VAL A 45 7.99 4.55 -2.52
N LEU A 46 9.18 4.80 -1.98
CA LEU A 46 9.64 6.13 -1.60
C LEU A 46 10.75 6.57 -2.57
N ASP A 47 10.51 7.64 -3.33
CA ASP A 47 11.44 8.15 -4.35
C ASP A 47 11.92 7.09 -5.35
N GLY A 48 11.03 6.17 -5.70
CA GLY A 48 11.31 5.05 -6.60
C GLY A 48 11.99 3.85 -5.94
N GLN A 49 12.34 3.93 -4.64
CA GLN A 49 12.88 2.80 -3.89
C GLN A 49 11.73 2.00 -3.27
N ALA A 50 11.56 0.75 -3.70
CA ALA A 50 10.51 -0.13 -3.22
C ALA A 50 10.93 -0.88 -1.94
N GLU A 51 10.04 -0.88 -0.95
CA GLU A 51 10.10 -1.72 0.24
C GLU A 51 8.77 -2.49 0.33
N VAL A 52 8.84 -3.82 0.39
CA VAL A 52 7.67 -4.65 0.64
C VAL A 52 7.58 -4.94 2.12
N GLN A 53 6.46 -4.59 2.74
CA GLN A 53 6.17 -4.95 4.12
C GLN A 53 4.91 -5.80 4.22
N GLN A 54 5.03 -6.86 5.00
CA GLN A 54 3.90 -7.64 5.47
C GLN A 54 3.33 -6.97 6.71
N ILE A 55 2.14 -6.37 6.57
CA ILE A 55 1.41 -5.84 7.71
C ILE A 55 0.38 -6.88 8.11
N ALA A 56 0.79 -7.75 9.03
CA ALA A 56 -0.18 -8.50 9.81
C ALA A 56 -0.88 -7.49 10.71
N VAL A 57 -2.11 -7.12 10.35
CA VAL A 57 -2.95 -6.31 11.21
C VAL A 57 -3.91 -7.25 11.94
N PRO A 58 -3.51 -7.88 13.07
CA PRO A 58 -4.51 -8.34 14.01
C PRO A 58 -5.33 -7.12 14.44
N TYR A 59 -6.56 -7.30 14.93
CA TYR A 59 -7.39 -6.21 15.49
C TYR A 59 -6.55 -5.15 16.22
N GLY A 60 -6.33 -3.99 15.58
CA GLY A 60 -5.35 -3.00 16.05
C GLY A 60 -4.86 -2.02 14.98
N LEU A 61 -4.10 -1.02 15.43
CA LEU A 61 -3.42 -0.03 14.59
C LEU A 61 -2.00 -0.51 14.31
N THR A 62 -1.58 -0.49 13.04
CA THR A 62 -0.19 -0.71 12.64
C THR A 62 0.35 0.54 11.96
N THR A 63 1.60 0.88 12.22
CA THR A 63 2.25 2.07 11.67
C THR A 63 3.49 1.65 10.89
N TRP A 64 3.53 2.02 9.62
CA TRP A 64 4.78 2.04 8.84
C TRP A 64 5.50 3.36 9.11
N SER A 65 6.83 3.33 9.20
CA SER A 65 7.65 4.52 9.36
C SER A 65 8.94 4.44 8.54
N LYS A 66 9.35 5.58 7.98
CA LYS A 66 10.66 5.78 7.40
C LYS A 66 11.29 7.02 8.02
N ALA A 67 12.53 6.88 8.47
CA ALA A 67 13.33 7.95 9.06
C ALA A 67 14.65 8.15 8.31
N GLY A 68 15.33 9.25 8.60
CA GLY A 68 16.61 9.59 7.99
C GLY A 68 16.47 10.10 6.56
N LEU A 69 15.32 10.71 6.24
CA LEU A 69 15.11 11.33 4.94
C LEU A 69 15.96 12.59 4.81
N THR A 70 16.56 12.76 3.65
CA THR A 70 17.28 13.99 3.31
C THR A 70 16.30 15.15 3.17
N TYR A 71 16.69 16.37 3.53
CA TYR A 71 15.86 17.53 3.24
C TYR A 71 15.62 17.67 1.73
N GLY A 72 14.36 17.68 1.32
CA GLY A 72 13.98 17.81 -0.07
C GLY A 72 12.54 17.40 -0.31
N ARG A 73 12.20 17.25 -1.59
CA ARG A 73 10.92 16.74 -2.03
C ARG A 73 10.96 15.23 -2.12
N HIS A 74 9.94 14.59 -1.59
CA HIS A 74 9.75 13.15 -1.63
C HIS A 74 8.40 12.79 -2.24
N SER A 75 8.32 11.61 -2.85
CA SER A 75 7.06 10.99 -3.24
C SER A 75 6.94 9.59 -2.65
N LEU A 76 5.81 9.35 -1.98
CA LEU A 76 5.46 8.05 -1.42
C LEU A 76 4.25 7.49 -2.16
N THR A 77 4.39 6.26 -2.66
CA THR A 77 3.28 5.44 -3.14
C THR A 77 3.11 4.24 -2.22
N ILE A 78 1.88 4.01 -1.76
CA ILE A 78 1.50 2.89 -0.91
C ILE A 78 0.52 2.06 -1.72
N THR A 79 0.84 0.80 -1.99
CA THR A 79 0.01 -0.09 -2.81
C THR A 79 -0.29 -1.39 -2.07
N ARG A 80 -1.57 -1.77 -2.01
CA ARG A 80 -1.99 -3.08 -1.53
C ARG A 80 -1.63 -4.15 -2.55
N LEU A 81 -0.95 -5.20 -2.11
CA LEU A 81 -0.46 -6.25 -3.01
C LEU A 81 -1.44 -7.43 -3.12
N ASN A 82 -2.02 -7.86 -2.00
CA ASN A 82 -2.85 -9.05 -1.95
C ASN A 82 -4.35 -8.74 -2.11
N GLU A 83 -5.11 -9.75 -2.53
CA GLU A 83 -6.51 -9.62 -2.95
C GLU A 83 -7.49 -9.38 -1.79
N ALA A 84 -8.75 -9.14 -2.13
CA ALA A 84 -9.78 -8.71 -1.19
C ALA A 84 -10.12 -9.75 -0.10
N VAL A 85 -9.89 -11.05 -0.35
CA VAL A 85 -10.15 -12.13 0.61
C VAL A 85 -9.36 -11.97 1.92
N TYR A 86 -8.27 -11.20 1.90
CA TYR A 86 -7.46 -10.87 3.07
C TYR A 86 -8.01 -9.70 3.90
N GLY A 87 -9.25 -9.27 3.65
CA GLY A 87 -9.96 -8.27 4.44
C GLY A 87 -9.55 -6.83 4.12
N PRO A 88 -10.43 -5.84 4.36
CA PRO A 88 -10.17 -4.42 4.08
C PRO A 88 -9.30 -3.75 5.14
N VAL A 89 -8.52 -2.74 4.73
CA VAL A 89 -7.68 -1.92 5.62
C VAL A 89 -8.02 -0.45 5.43
N SER A 90 -8.23 0.26 6.54
CA SER A 90 -8.39 1.70 6.57
C SER A 90 -7.02 2.39 6.73
N LEU A 91 -6.71 3.35 5.86
CA LEU A 91 -5.60 4.28 6.10
C LEU A 91 -6.08 5.33 7.11
N THR A 92 -5.51 5.34 8.30
CA THR A 92 -5.92 6.24 9.39
C THR A 92 -5.23 7.59 9.31
N ASN A 93 -3.95 7.61 8.94
CA ASN A 93 -3.18 8.84 8.78
C ASN A 93 -1.96 8.63 7.89
N ILE A 94 -1.45 9.75 7.38
CA ILE A 94 -0.06 9.90 6.97
C ILE A 94 0.46 11.12 7.71
N SER A 95 1.56 10.97 8.42
CA SER A 95 2.14 12.04 9.23
C SER A 95 3.58 12.30 8.82
N LEU A 96 3.96 13.56 8.89
CA LEU A 96 5.31 14.03 8.65
C LEU A 96 5.90 14.54 9.96
N SER A 97 7.21 14.67 10.00
CA SER A 97 7.86 15.47 11.02
C SER A 97 7.34 16.91 11.06
N PRO A 98 7.49 17.66 12.18
CA PRO A 98 6.94 19.01 12.32
C PRO A 98 7.39 20.02 11.26
N SER A 99 8.57 19.82 10.66
CA SER A 99 9.09 20.67 9.58
C SER A 99 8.52 20.32 8.20
N GLY A 100 7.90 19.14 8.08
CA GLY A 100 7.39 18.61 6.84
C GLY A 100 6.07 19.25 6.45
N ARG A 101 5.81 19.28 5.14
CA ARG A 101 4.50 19.67 4.60
C ARG A 101 4.13 18.79 3.42
N PHE A 102 2.85 18.45 3.32
CA PHE A 102 2.33 17.85 2.11
C PHE A 102 2.31 18.88 0.97
N VAL A 103 2.66 18.42 -0.21
CA VAL A 103 2.59 19.19 -1.45
C VAL A 103 1.82 18.40 -2.48
N GLU A 104 1.43 19.06 -3.57
CA GLU A 104 0.77 18.37 -4.67
C GLU A 104 1.68 17.27 -5.23
N PRO A 105 1.17 16.03 -5.39
CA PRO A 105 1.92 14.98 -6.09
C PRO A 105 2.23 15.40 -7.52
N SER A 106 3.43 15.10 -8.01
CA SER A 106 3.70 15.23 -9.44
C SER A 106 2.73 14.33 -10.20
N LEU A 107 2.04 14.88 -11.21
CA LEU A 107 1.15 14.10 -12.06
C LEU A 107 1.93 12.94 -12.68
N GLN A 108 1.57 11.72 -12.32
CA GLN A 108 2.08 10.55 -13.02
C GLN A 108 1.66 10.62 -14.50
N PRO A 109 2.47 10.12 -15.44
CA PRO A 109 2.13 10.11 -16.87
C PRO A 109 0.77 9.46 -17.17
N SER A 110 0.37 8.46 -16.38
CA SER A 110 -0.94 7.82 -16.47
C SER A 110 -2.08 8.81 -16.19
N LEU A 111 -1.94 9.63 -15.14
CA LEU A 111 -2.92 10.65 -14.75
C LEU A 111 -2.97 11.81 -15.74
N SER A 112 -1.82 12.25 -16.28
CA SER A 112 -1.80 13.33 -17.29
C SER A 112 -2.41 12.91 -18.63
N SER A 113 -2.34 11.63 -18.97
CA SER A 113 -2.97 11.09 -20.19
C SER A 113 -4.50 10.96 -20.09
N GLY A 114 -5.07 11.02 -18.87
CA GLY A 114 -6.50 10.79 -18.61
C GLY A 114 -6.98 9.35 -18.84
N ARG A 115 -6.08 8.40 -19.17
CA ARG A 115 -6.43 7.01 -19.45
C ARG A 115 -6.84 6.28 -18.17
N ARG A 116 -7.93 5.52 -18.26
CA ARG A 116 -8.46 4.69 -17.15
C ARG A 116 -8.84 3.33 -17.69
N ILE A 117 -8.48 2.28 -16.96
CA ILE A 117 -8.79 0.88 -17.30
C ILE A 117 -9.40 0.24 -16.05
N LEU A 118 -10.45 -0.56 -16.23
CA LEU A 118 -11.04 -1.41 -15.19
C LEU A 118 -10.72 -2.86 -15.54
N PHE A 119 -10.14 -3.58 -14.58
CA PHE A 119 -9.95 -5.02 -14.67
C PHE A 119 -11.03 -5.71 -13.83
N LEU A 120 -11.71 -6.69 -14.42
CA LEU A 120 -12.63 -7.60 -13.75
C LEU A 120 -12.12 -9.01 -14.02
N GLY A 121 -11.86 -9.78 -12.96
CA GLY A 121 -11.28 -11.09 -13.13
C GLY A 121 -11.20 -11.87 -11.83
N ASP A 122 -10.36 -12.89 -11.85
CA ASP A 122 -10.20 -13.89 -10.80
C ASP A 122 -8.76 -13.83 -10.23
N SER A 123 -8.30 -14.98 -9.70
CA SER A 123 -6.97 -15.15 -9.12
C SER A 123 -5.83 -14.76 -10.07
N ILE A 124 -6.02 -14.84 -11.39
CA ILE A 124 -4.99 -14.41 -12.36
C ILE A 124 -4.87 -12.88 -12.34
N THR A 125 -6.00 -12.18 -12.29
CA THR A 125 -6.03 -10.71 -12.24
C THR A 125 -5.52 -10.20 -10.89
N SER A 126 -5.76 -10.94 -9.81
CA SER A 126 -5.21 -10.61 -8.49
C SER A 126 -3.73 -10.97 -8.32
N GLY A 127 -3.12 -11.60 -9.33
CA GLY A 127 -1.70 -11.97 -9.34
C GLY A 127 -1.37 -13.11 -8.37
N TRP A 128 -2.33 -14.00 -8.11
CA TRP A 128 -2.11 -15.16 -7.26
C TRP A 128 -1.07 -16.11 -7.85
N GLY A 129 -0.09 -16.49 -7.04
CA GLY A 129 0.97 -17.41 -7.44
C GLY A 129 2.09 -16.75 -8.25
N ALA A 130 2.03 -15.44 -8.50
CA ALA A 130 3.05 -14.73 -9.29
C ALA A 130 4.46 -14.86 -8.71
N ASN A 131 4.56 -14.97 -7.39
CA ASN A 131 5.82 -15.08 -6.65
C ASN A 131 6.02 -16.46 -6.00
N GLY A 132 5.17 -17.43 -6.36
CA GLY A 132 5.31 -18.79 -5.85
C GLY A 132 6.55 -19.50 -6.39
N ASN A 133 7.12 -20.40 -5.61
CA ASN A 133 8.18 -21.29 -6.09
C ASN A 133 7.60 -22.50 -6.86
N SER A 134 8.46 -23.27 -7.52
CA SER A 134 8.08 -24.44 -8.33
C SER A 134 7.47 -25.60 -7.53
N SER A 135 7.35 -25.50 -6.21
CA SER A 135 6.76 -26.56 -5.37
C SER A 135 5.24 -26.56 -5.41
N CYS A 136 4.60 -25.50 -5.94
CA CYS A 136 3.15 -25.33 -5.99
C CYS A 136 2.46 -25.55 -4.61
N GLY A 137 3.19 -25.29 -3.52
CA GLY A 137 2.72 -25.57 -2.15
C GLY A 137 1.78 -24.48 -1.64
N SER A 138 0.52 -24.89 -1.38
CA SER A 138 -0.56 -24.30 -0.57
C SER A 138 -0.79 -22.77 -0.60
N PHE A 139 -1.94 -22.35 -0.04
CA PHE A 139 -2.35 -20.95 0.08
C PHE A 139 -1.43 -20.19 1.05
N GLN A 140 -0.32 -19.67 0.55
CA GLN A 140 0.64 -18.89 1.34
C GLN A 140 0.64 -17.43 0.92
N LEU A 141 0.69 -16.53 1.90
CA LEU A 141 0.77 -15.08 1.70
C LEU A 141 1.96 -14.66 0.81
N GLY A 142 3.07 -15.40 0.89
CA GLY A 142 4.27 -15.17 0.06
C GLY A 142 4.07 -15.45 -1.44
N ASN A 143 2.97 -16.09 -1.83
CA ASN A 143 2.62 -16.33 -3.23
C ASN A 143 1.78 -15.19 -3.84
N ALA A 144 1.44 -14.16 -3.07
CA ALA A 144 0.74 -12.98 -3.57
C ALA A 144 1.61 -12.20 -4.59
N ASN A 145 1.01 -11.23 -5.27
CA ASN A 145 1.67 -10.37 -6.22
C ASN A 145 2.70 -9.44 -5.53
N LEU A 146 3.90 -9.94 -5.27
CA LEU A 146 5.04 -9.12 -4.91
C LEU A 146 5.64 -8.67 -6.25
N LEU A 147 5.11 -7.61 -6.85
CA LEU A 147 5.53 -7.08 -8.15
C LEU A 147 7.06 -6.82 -8.25
N ASP A 148 7.95 -7.79 -8.41
CA ASP A 148 9.41 -7.57 -8.33
C ASP A 148 9.90 -6.45 -9.26
#